data_AF-A0A943JNX7-F1
#
_entry.id   AF-A0A943JNX7-F1
#
_cell.length_a   1.000
_cell.length_b   1.000
_cell.length_c   1.000
_cell.angle_alpha   90.00
_cell.angle_beta   90.00
_cell.angle_gamma   90.00
#
_symmetry.space_group_name_H-M   'P 1'
#
loop_
_entity.id
_entity.type
_entity.pdbx_description
1 polymer ?
#
loop_
_entity_poly.entity_id
_entity_poly.type
_entity_poly.pdbx_seq_one_letter_code
_entity_poly.pdbx_strand_id
1 'polypeptide(L)'
;MKQLSSILSLLFAGLFWVFRVVLAYTTATGKDLGFPVQNFTTEVILLFVVLILLVFIYKRNLIAGIIYLLVYAGYFGPQLFNAIMTVATSDGLADIYTYDTIIASTIGIAVALFAFLNILVDKNRAAHPTDKKTDWFYKGEKYDRKMDERADKNNYRTL
;
A
#
# COMPACT_ATOMS: atom_id res chain seq x y z
N MET A 1 7.30 -19.75 -3.46
CA MET A 1 7.76 -18.78 -4.48
C MET A 1 7.12 -17.43 -4.19
N LYS A 2 7.87 -16.32 -4.26
CA LYS A 2 7.24 -14.99 -4.16
C LYS A 2 6.31 -14.82 -5.36
N GLN A 3 5.07 -14.37 -5.12
CA GLN A 3 4.13 -14.14 -6.21
C GLN A 3 4.59 -12.97 -7.06
N LEU A 4 4.19 -12.94 -8.34
CA LEU A 4 4.45 -11.82 -9.25
C LEU A 4 4.01 -10.49 -8.63
N SER A 5 2.83 -10.46 -7.99
CA SER A 5 2.32 -9.28 -7.27
C SER A 5 3.27 -8.79 -6.18
N SER A 6 3.91 -9.70 -5.43
CA SER A 6 4.87 -9.35 -4.37
C SER A 6 6.12 -8.70 -4.94
N ILE A 7 6.59 -9.16 -6.11
CA ILE A 7 7.76 -8.60 -6.82
C ILE A 7 7.40 -7.24 -7.41
N LEU A 8 6.25 -7.14 -8.09
CA LEU A 8 5.79 -5.92 -8.74
C LEU A 8 5.58 -4.77 -7.75
N SER A 9 4.99 -5.07 -6.59
CA SER A 9 4.82 -4.09 -5.52
C SER A 9 6.13 -3.52 -5.01
N LEU A 10 7.16 -4.36 -4.88
CA LEU A 10 8.48 -3.89 -4.47
C LEU A 10 9.16 -3.07 -5.57
N LEU A 11 9.02 -3.49 -6.84
CA LEU A 11 9.56 -2.77 -7.98
C LEU A 11 8.94 -1.37 -8.10
N PHE A 12 7.61 -1.23 -8.00
CA PHE A 12 6.95 0.07 -8.05
C PHE A 12 7.35 0.96 -6.88
N ALA A 13 7.44 0.41 -5.67
CA ALA A 13 7.93 1.17 -4.50
C ALA A 13 9.38 1.62 -4.68
N GLY A 14 10.26 0.74 -5.20
CA GLY A 14 11.65 1.05 -5.48
C GLY A 14 11.83 2.08 -6.60
N LEU A 15 11.11 1.93 -7.73
CA LEU A 15 11.16 2.86 -8.85
C LEU A 15 10.67 4.26 -8.44
N PHE A 16 9.56 4.32 -7.71
CA PHE A 16 9.07 5.59 -7.19
C PHE A 16 10.07 6.23 -6.22
N TRP A 17 10.68 5.44 -5.33
CA TRP A 17 11.74 5.93 -4.44
C TRP A 17 12.94 6.48 -5.22
N VAL A 18 13.44 5.76 -6.24
CA VAL A 18 14.54 6.24 -7.09
C VAL A 18 14.17 7.54 -7.80
N PHE A 19 12.95 7.63 -8.34
CA PHE A 19 12.45 8.86 -8.92
C PHE A 19 12.50 10.04 -7.93
N ARG A 20 12.08 9.81 -6.68
CA ARG A 20 12.16 10.84 -5.62
C ARG A 20 13.60 11.21 -5.27
N VAL A 21 14.54 10.26 -5.24
CA VAL A 21 15.98 10.55 -5.07
C VAL A 21 16.49 11.46 -6.18
N VAL A 22 16.13 11.18 -7.43
CA VAL A 22 16.51 12.02 -8.57
C VAL A 22 15.93 13.42 -8.43
N LEU A 23 14.66 13.57 -8.04
CA LEU A 23 14.05 14.88 -7.81
C LEU A 23 14.73 15.67 -6.69
N ALA A 24 15.06 15.03 -5.57
CA ALA A 24 15.78 15.67 -4.49
C ALA A 24 17.17 16.14 -4.98
N TYR A 25 17.89 15.29 -5.74
CA TYR A 25 19.18 15.65 -6.32
C TYR A 25 19.08 16.85 -7.28
N THR A 26 18.13 16.83 -8.22
CA THR A 26 18.00 17.93 -9.18
C THR A 26 17.60 19.24 -8.49
N THR A 27 16.69 19.17 -7.52
CA THR A 27 16.32 20.31 -6.66
C THR A 27 17.54 20.89 -5.95
N ALA A 28 18.42 20.05 -5.39
CA ALA A 28 19.65 20.49 -4.72
C ALA A 28 20.65 21.17 -5.69
N THR A 29 20.65 20.75 -6.96
CA THR A 29 21.52 21.35 -8.01
C THR A 29 20.88 22.52 -8.76
N GLY A 30 19.65 22.92 -8.40
CA GLY A 30 18.91 23.99 -9.08
C GLY A 30 18.39 23.62 -10.47
N LYS A 31 18.35 22.33 -10.81
CA LYS A 31 17.78 21.83 -12.07
C LYS A 31 16.31 21.48 -11.87
N ASP A 32 15.45 22.03 -12.73
CA ASP A 32 14.03 21.73 -12.71
C ASP A 32 13.69 20.53 -13.60
N LEU A 33 12.92 19.58 -13.07
CA LEU A 33 12.41 18.39 -13.76
C LEU A 33 10.88 18.42 -13.91
N GLY A 34 10.22 19.53 -13.58
CA GLY A 34 8.77 19.69 -13.67
C GLY A 34 8.01 19.23 -12.43
N PHE A 35 8.65 18.52 -11.49
CA PHE A 35 8.00 18.07 -10.26
C PHE A 35 8.56 18.82 -9.06
N PRO A 36 7.77 19.71 -8.43
CA PRO A 36 8.26 20.52 -7.32
C PRO A 36 8.43 19.67 -6.06
N VAL A 37 9.54 19.91 -5.35
CA VAL A 37 9.74 19.41 -3.99
C VAL A 37 9.33 20.51 -3.02
N GLN A 38 8.17 20.34 -2.36
CA GLN A 38 7.59 21.39 -1.50
C GLN A 38 8.47 21.72 -0.28
N ASN A 39 8.98 20.70 0.40
CA ASN A 39 9.89 20.89 1.52
C ASN A 39 11.07 19.93 1.38
N PHE A 40 12.22 20.50 1.01
CA PHE A 40 13.44 19.74 0.75
C PHE A 40 13.91 18.94 1.98
N THR A 41 13.85 19.53 3.17
CA THR A 41 14.25 18.85 4.40
C THR A 41 13.37 17.64 4.69
N THR A 42 12.04 17.79 4.57
CA THR A 42 11.10 16.69 4.77
C THR A 42 11.27 15.61 3.70
N GLU A 43 11.53 15.99 2.44
CA GLU A 43 11.81 15.05 1.35
C GLU A 43 13.02 14.17 1.66
N VAL A 44 14.12 14.78 2.11
CA VAL A 44 15.35 14.03 2.44
C VAL A 44 15.12 13.07 3.60
N ILE A 45 14.43 13.51 4.66
CA ILE A 45 14.06 12.65 5.80
C ILE A 45 13.20 11.47 5.30
N LEU A 46 12.21 11.75 4.46
CA LEU A 46 11.33 10.74 3.89
C LEU A 46 12.13 9.69 3.10
N LEU A 47 13.08 10.11 2.24
CA LEU A 47 13.89 9.18 1.45
C LEU A 47 14.65 8.17 2.32
N PHE A 48 15.21 8.59 3.45
CA PHE A 48 15.89 7.68 4.38
C PHE A 48 14.93 6.74 5.11
N VAL A 49 13.80 7.27 5.62
CA VAL A 49 12.77 6.45 6.27
C VAL A 49 12.26 5.37 5.31
N VAL A 50 11.99 5.74 4.06
CA VAL A 50 11.46 4.84 3.05
C VAL A 50 12.47 3.77 2.65
N LEU A 51 13.75 4.12 2.55
CA LEU A 51 14.80 3.15 2.26
C LEU A 51 14.82 2.01 3.28
N ILE A 52 14.65 2.33 4.57
CA ILE A 52 14.54 1.34 5.65
C ILE A 52 13.24 0.53 5.49
N LEU A 53 12.12 1.18 5.21
CA LEU A 53 10.83 0.51 5.04
C LEU A 53 10.82 -0.46 3.84
N LEU A 54 11.50 -0.16 2.74
CA LEU A 54 11.62 -1.05 1.58
C LEU A 54 12.22 -2.41 1.95
N VAL A 55 13.21 -2.45 2.85
CA VAL A 55 13.80 -3.70 3.35
C VAL A 55 12.75 -4.54 4.10
N PHE A 56 11.91 -3.91 4.91
CA PHE A 56 10.85 -4.60 5.64
C PHE A 56 9.65 -4.99 4.76
N ILE A 57 9.35 -4.21 3.72
CA ILE A 57 8.36 -4.55 2.69
C ILE A 57 8.81 -5.80 1.91
N TYR A 58 10.11 -5.90 1.57
CA TYR A 58 10.67 -7.11 0.96
C TYR A 58 10.48 -8.35 1.85
N LYS A 59 10.60 -8.19 3.17
CA LYS A 59 10.35 -9.23 4.19
C LYS A 59 8.86 -9.47 4.48
N ARG A 60 7.94 -8.77 3.80
CA ARG A 60 6.47 -8.88 3.99
C ARG A 60 6.03 -8.61 5.44
N ASN A 61 6.66 -7.65 6.10
CA ASN A 61 6.25 -7.20 7.43
C ASN A 61 5.00 -6.29 7.30
N LEU A 62 3.90 -6.68 7.96
CA LEU A 62 2.63 -5.94 7.91
C LEU A 62 2.75 -4.56 8.56
N ILE A 63 3.44 -4.46 9.69
CA ILE A 63 3.63 -3.19 10.41
C ILE A 63 4.37 -2.19 9.52
N ALA A 64 5.42 -2.64 8.82
CA ALA A 64 6.14 -1.79 7.89
C ALA A 64 5.27 -1.35 6.70
N GLY A 65 4.38 -2.22 6.20
CA GLY A 65 3.40 -1.85 5.18
C GLY A 65 2.42 -0.77 5.64
N ILE A 66 1.96 -0.85 6.89
CA ILE A 66 1.09 0.17 7.52
C ILE A 66 1.86 1.49 7.67
N ILE A 67 3.07 1.45 8.25
CA ILE A 67 3.89 2.64 8.43
C ILE A 67 4.20 3.29 7.08
N TYR A 68 4.52 2.50 6.05
CA TYR A 68 4.77 3.00 4.70
C TYR A 68 3.57 3.74 4.13
N LEU A 69 2.37 3.17 4.27
CA LEU A 69 1.12 3.84 3.86
C LEU A 69 0.90 5.14 4.64
N LEU A 70 1.06 5.13 5.96
CA LEU A 70 0.83 6.30 6.79
C LEU A 70 1.83 7.43 6.50
N VAL A 71 3.10 7.09 6.32
CA VAL A 71 4.15 8.07 6.00
C VAL A 71 3.90 8.70 4.63
N TYR A 72 3.55 7.89 3.61
CA TYR A 72 3.22 8.41 2.29
C TYR A 72 1.92 9.22 2.28
N ALA A 73 0.87 8.74 2.95
CA ALA A 73 -0.39 9.47 3.06
C ALA A 73 -0.22 10.77 3.84
N GLY A 74 0.59 10.77 4.91
CA GLY A 74 0.89 11.97 5.69
C GLY A 74 1.74 12.99 4.93
N TYR A 75 2.66 12.53 4.08
CA TYR A 75 3.48 13.43 3.26
C TYR A 75 2.75 13.94 2.02
N PHE A 76 2.20 13.04 1.18
CA PHE A 76 1.58 13.36 -0.09
C PHE A 76 0.11 13.76 0.03
N GLY A 77 -0.60 13.32 1.07
CA GLY A 77 -2.03 13.60 1.26
C GLY A 77 -2.34 15.09 1.37
N PRO A 78 -1.67 15.85 2.25
CA PRO A 78 -1.85 17.30 2.33
C PRO A 78 -1.49 18.01 1.01
N GLN A 79 -0.45 17.54 0.30
CA GLN A 79 -0.04 18.11 -0.98
C GLN A 79 -1.10 17.91 -2.06
N LEU A 80 -1.63 16.69 -2.15
CA LEU A 80 -2.70 16.33 -3.06
C LEU A 80 -3.96 17.16 -2.77
N PHE A 81 -4.38 17.21 -1.50
CA PHE A 81 -5.56 17.95 -1.09
C PHE A 81 -5.43 19.44 -1.45
N ASN A 82 -4.32 20.07 -1.07
CA ASN A 82 -4.09 21.49 -1.35
C ASN A 82 -4.04 21.76 -2.85
N ALA A 83 -3.36 20.93 -3.64
CA ALA A 83 -3.27 21.11 -5.08
C ALA A 83 -4.63 20.95 -5.77
N ILE A 84 -5.47 19.99 -5.34
CA ILE A 84 -6.84 19.84 -5.83
C ILE A 84 -7.67 21.08 -5.47
N MET A 85 -7.55 21.58 -4.24
CA MET A 85 -8.27 22.79 -3.83
C MET A 85 -7.85 24.00 -4.66
N THR A 86 -6.56 24.18 -4.93
CA THR A 86 -6.05 25.25 -5.80
C THR A 86 -6.68 25.20 -7.18
N VAL A 87 -6.77 24.02 -7.80
CA VAL A 87 -7.43 23.84 -9.11
C VAL A 87 -8.94 24.10 -9.03
N ALA A 88 -9.58 23.71 -7.93
CA ALA A 88 -11.03 23.83 -7.78
C ALA A 88 -11.49 25.28 -7.55
N THR A 89 -10.65 26.12 -6.95
CA THR A 89 -11.00 27.50 -6.57
C THR A 89 -10.33 28.56 -7.45
N SER A 90 -9.49 28.17 -8.42
CA SER A 90 -8.84 29.13 -9.30
C SER A 90 -9.83 29.67 -10.34
N ASP A 91 -9.96 30.99 -10.45
CA ASP A 91 -10.77 31.66 -11.47
C ASP A 91 -10.19 31.56 -12.91
N GLY A 92 -9.05 30.86 -13.05
CA GLY A 92 -8.35 30.62 -14.33
C GLY A 92 -7.62 29.28 -14.32
N LEU A 93 -6.77 29.05 -15.33
CA LEU A 93 -5.94 27.84 -15.38
C LEU A 93 -4.93 27.85 -14.24
N ALA A 94 -4.90 26.78 -13.46
CA ALA A 94 -3.92 26.59 -12.41
C ALA A 94 -2.51 26.39 -12.99
N ASP A 95 -1.49 26.67 -12.17
CA ASP A 95 -0.09 26.48 -12.55
C ASP A 95 0.20 25.02 -12.92
N ILE A 96 1.05 24.79 -13.93
CA ILE A 96 1.38 23.45 -14.43
C ILE A 96 1.95 22.56 -13.32
N TYR A 97 2.76 23.13 -12.44
CA TYR A 97 3.33 22.46 -11.28
C TYR A 97 2.27 21.97 -10.27
N THR A 98 1.07 22.57 -10.27
CA THR A 98 -0.07 22.11 -9.46
C THR A 98 -0.58 20.76 -9.97
N TYR A 99 -0.70 20.60 -11.28
CA TYR A 99 -1.09 19.34 -11.90
C TYR A 99 -0.03 18.26 -11.71
N ASP A 100 1.26 18.61 -11.83
CA ASP A 100 2.36 17.70 -11.57
C ASP A 100 2.38 17.22 -10.11
N THR A 101 2.06 18.12 -9.17
CA THR A 101 1.89 17.78 -7.75
C THR A 101 0.74 16.80 -7.54
N ILE A 102 -0.40 16.99 -8.20
CA ILE A 102 -1.54 16.07 -8.13
C ILE A 102 -1.13 14.68 -8.63
N ILE A 103 -0.48 14.60 -9.79
CA ILE A 103 -0.06 13.33 -10.41
C ILE A 103 0.94 12.61 -9.51
N ALA A 104 2.01 13.30 -9.09
CA ALA A 104 3.07 12.70 -8.27
C ALA A 104 2.55 12.25 -6.90
N SER A 105 1.70 13.05 -6.25
CA SER A 105 1.13 12.72 -4.94
C SER A 105 0.16 11.55 -5.04
N THR A 106 -0.66 11.50 -6.09
CA THR A 106 -1.59 10.38 -6.34
C THR A 106 -0.82 9.09 -6.57
N ILE A 107 0.23 9.10 -7.40
CA ILE A 107 1.08 7.93 -7.65
C ILE A 107 1.75 7.48 -6.36
N GLY A 108 2.30 8.41 -5.57
CA GLY A 108 2.92 8.09 -4.28
C GLY A 108 1.96 7.34 -3.36
N ILE A 109 0.77 7.88 -3.15
CA ILE A 109 -0.26 7.25 -2.30
C ILE A 109 -0.70 5.90 -2.87
N ALA A 110 -0.92 5.81 -4.19
CA ALA A 110 -1.34 4.58 -4.85
C ALA A 110 -0.29 3.45 -4.72
N VAL A 111 0.99 3.77 -4.88
CA VAL A 111 2.09 2.81 -4.69
C VAL A 111 2.14 2.32 -3.25
N ALA A 112 1.97 3.21 -2.28
CA ALA A 112 1.95 2.85 -0.87
C ALA A 112 0.75 1.97 -0.50
N LEU A 113 -0.43 2.32 -1.03
CA LEU A 113 -1.64 1.53 -0.86
C LEU A 113 -1.50 0.14 -1.48
N PHE A 114 -0.96 0.05 -2.69
CA PHE A 114 -0.72 -1.22 -3.37
C PHE A 114 0.24 -2.10 -2.57
N ALA A 115 1.33 -1.53 -2.04
CA ALA A 115 2.28 -2.28 -1.21
C ALA A 115 1.63 -2.83 0.07
N PHE A 116 0.85 -2.00 0.77
CA PHE A 116 0.11 -2.40 1.96
C PHE A 116 -0.92 -3.50 1.67
N LEU A 117 -1.82 -3.28 0.71
CA LEU A 117 -2.89 -4.22 0.36
C LEU A 117 -2.32 -5.57 -0.09
N ASN A 118 -1.23 -5.54 -0.86
CA ASN A 118 -0.57 -6.76 -1.32
C ASN A 118 0.02 -7.56 -0.14
N ILE A 119 0.62 -6.90 0.86
CA ILE A 119 1.07 -7.58 2.08
C ILE A 119 -0.13 -8.12 2.88
N LEU A 120 -1.21 -7.35 2.99
CA LEU A 120 -2.42 -7.75 3.70
C LEU A 120 -3.06 -9.00 3.08
N VAL A 121 -3.18 -9.04 1.74
CA VAL A 121 -3.69 -10.19 0.99
C VAL A 121 -2.83 -11.43 1.24
N ASP A 122 -1.50 -11.29 1.29
CA ASP A 122 -0.62 -12.41 1.61
C ASP A 122 -0.82 -12.91 3.05
N LYS A 123 -0.99 -12.00 4.03
CA LYS A 123 -1.30 -12.38 5.41
C LYS A 123 -2.63 -13.11 5.51
N ASN A 124 -3.65 -12.64 4.79
CA ASN A 124 -4.96 -13.27 4.75
C ASN A 124 -4.90 -14.69 4.15
N ARG A 125 -4.16 -14.87 3.06
CA ARG A 125 -3.93 -16.19 2.44
C ARG A 125 -3.15 -17.14 3.35
N ALA A 126 -2.20 -16.61 4.13
CA ALA A 126 -1.47 -17.41 5.10
C ALA A 126 -2.35 -17.86 6.28
N ALA A 127 -3.31 -17.02 6.70
CA ALA A 127 -4.29 -17.37 7.73
C ALA A 127 -5.35 -18.37 7.24
N HIS A 128 -5.68 -18.32 5.95
CA HIS A 128 -6.66 -19.21 5.31
C HIS A 128 -6.03 -19.99 4.14
N PRO A 129 -5.16 -20.97 4.43
CA PRO A 129 -4.54 -21.77 3.39
C PRO A 129 -5.61 -22.58 2.65
N THR A 130 -5.54 -22.58 1.33
CA THR A 130 -6.38 -23.42 0.46
C THR A 130 -5.49 -24.38 -0.32
N ASP A 131 -5.87 -25.65 -0.36
CA ASP A 131 -5.17 -26.67 -1.13
C ASP A 131 -6.03 -27.09 -2.31
N LYS A 132 -5.67 -26.66 -3.52
CA LYS A 132 -6.41 -26.97 -4.74
C LYS A 132 -6.55 -28.47 -5.03
N LYS A 133 -5.69 -29.32 -4.46
CA LYS A 133 -5.74 -30.78 -4.70
C LYS A 133 -6.75 -31.49 -3.82
N THR A 134 -7.05 -30.94 -2.65
CA THR A 134 -7.88 -31.60 -1.62
C THR A 134 -9.15 -30.79 -1.33
N ASP A 135 -9.11 -29.46 -1.40
CA ASP A 135 -10.25 -28.59 -1.12
C ASP A 135 -11.43 -28.81 -2.07
N TRP A 136 -11.20 -29.18 -3.34
CA TRP A 136 -12.29 -29.47 -4.28
C TRP A 136 -13.11 -30.70 -3.86
N PHE A 137 -12.51 -31.61 -3.09
CA PHE A 137 -13.14 -32.82 -2.59
C PHE A 137 -13.79 -32.60 -1.22
N TYR A 138 -13.09 -31.90 -0.31
CA TYR A 138 -13.55 -31.74 1.08
C TYR A 138 -14.41 -30.49 1.36
N LYS A 139 -14.44 -29.48 0.47
CA LYS A 139 -15.23 -28.25 0.66
C LYS A 139 -16.54 -28.21 -0.15
N GLY A 140 -17.11 -29.36 -0.50
CA GLY A 140 -18.45 -29.44 -1.12
C GLY A 140 -19.56 -29.68 -0.10
N GLU A 141 -20.80 -29.28 -0.41
CA GLU A 141 -22.00 -29.45 0.44
C GLU A 141 -22.25 -30.89 0.93
N LYS A 142 -21.64 -31.90 0.27
CA LYS A 142 -21.72 -33.31 0.65
C LYS A 142 -20.88 -33.67 1.88
N TYR A 143 -19.84 -32.91 2.18
CA TYR A 143 -18.91 -33.13 3.29
C TYR A 143 -18.92 -32.02 4.34
N ASP A 144 -19.66 -30.93 4.07
CA ASP A 144 -20.04 -30.01 5.13
C ASP A 144 -20.76 -30.82 6.21
N ARG A 145 -20.30 -30.66 7.45
CA ARG A 145 -20.81 -31.42 8.58
C ARG A 145 -22.28 -31.04 8.75
N LYS A 146 -23.19 -31.84 8.19
CA LYS A 146 -24.61 -31.75 8.49
C LYS A 146 -24.74 -32.12 9.97
N MET A 147 -24.85 -31.11 10.82
CA MET A 147 -25.20 -31.31 12.21
C MET A 147 -26.58 -31.94 12.20
N ASP A 148 -26.64 -33.25 12.42
CA ASP A 148 -27.91 -33.95 12.62
C ASP A 148 -28.60 -33.27 13.81
N GLU A 149 -29.90 -32.98 13.74
CA GLU A 149 -30.65 -32.43 14.87
C GLU A 149 -30.62 -33.36 16.10
N ARG A 150 -30.21 -34.62 15.90
CA ARG A 150 -29.98 -35.66 16.92
C ARG A 150 -28.55 -35.70 17.46
N ALA A 151 -27.61 -34.95 16.86
CA ALA A 151 -26.23 -34.86 17.31
C ALA A 151 -26.15 -33.94 18.54
N ASP A 152 -26.32 -34.59 19.68
CA ASP A 152 -26.11 -34.09 21.04
C ASP A 152 -27.10 -33.04 21.56
N LYS A 153 -28.30 -33.52 21.90
CA LYS A 153 -29.12 -32.94 22.98
C LYS A 153 -29.15 -33.89 24.17
N ASN A 154 -28.00 -34.42 24.60
CA ASN A 154 -27.95 -35.15 25.86
C ASN A 154 -28.09 -34.16 27.02
N ASN A 155 -29.34 -33.78 27.29
CA ASN A 155 -29.79 -33.22 28.57
C ASN A 155 -29.65 -34.33 29.63
N TYR A 156 -28.43 -34.63 30.07
CA TYR A 156 -28.26 -35.28 31.35
C TYR A 156 -28.70 -34.26 32.41
N ARG A 157 -29.94 -34.43 32.89
CA ARG A 157 -30.44 -33.79 34.11
C ARG A 157 -29.45 -34.09 35.23
N THR A 158 -28.67 -33.11 35.62
CA THR A 158 -28.02 -33.10 36.93
C THR A 158 -29.10 -32.76 37.95
N LEU A 159 -29.43 -33.74 38.79
CA LEU A 159 -30.23 -33.55 40.02
C LEU A 159 -29.52 -32.61 40.99
#